data_AF-A0A4Q2SCM6-F1
#
_entry.id   AF-A0A4Q2SCM6-F1
#
_cell.length_a   1.000
_cell.length_b   1.000
_cell.length_c   1.000
_cell.angle_alpha   90.00
_cell.angle_beta   90.00
_cell.angle_gamma   90.00
#
_symmetry.space_group_name_H-M   'P 1'
#
loop_
_entity.id
_entity.type
_entity.pdbx_description
1 polymer ?
#
loop_
_entity_poly.entity_id
_entity_poly.type
_entity_poly.pdbx_seq_one_letter_code
_entity_poly.pdbx_strand_id
1 'polypeptide(L)'
;MPPSVVGTGRRERREAARGRAALEFGGQAAAALDLLELLELAWHDTRGDITPPAEVVEDVWRVAGGDLGRLASAARLAVTDRRELRVAADRVRALVP
;
A
#
# COMPACT_ATOMS: atom_id res chain seq x y z
N MET A 1 21.43 8.01 14.59
CA MET A 1 20.05 7.49 14.76
C MET A 1 19.39 7.46 13.39
N PRO A 2 18.73 6.38 12.98
CA PRO A 2 17.88 6.44 11.79
C PRO A 2 16.77 7.49 12.06
N PRO A 3 16.34 8.26 11.04
CA PRO A 3 15.23 9.18 11.22
C PRO A 3 14.03 8.37 11.70
N SER A 4 13.63 8.64 12.93
CA SER A 4 12.42 8.14 13.53
C SER A 4 11.23 8.47 12.62
N VAL A 5 10.24 7.58 12.59
CA VAL A 5 8.98 7.69 11.82
C VAL A 5 8.08 8.79 12.42
N VAL A 6 8.67 9.95 12.69
CA VAL A 6 8.06 11.14 13.29
C VAL A 6 7.64 12.05 12.15
N GLY A 7 6.32 12.09 11.90
CA GLY A 7 5.67 13.24 11.27
C GLY A 7 5.91 13.45 9.78
N THR A 8 6.11 12.41 8.97
CA THR A 8 5.99 12.62 7.52
C THR A 8 4.53 12.84 7.15
N GLY A 9 4.19 13.99 6.58
CA GLY A 9 2.86 14.30 6.08
C GLY A 9 2.47 13.40 4.92
N ARG A 10 1.18 13.35 4.60
CA ARG A 10 0.66 12.54 3.47
C ARG A 10 1.38 12.83 2.15
N ARG A 11 1.67 14.11 1.87
CA ARG A 11 2.43 14.53 0.67
C ARG A 11 3.81 13.89 0.60
N GLU A 12 4.51 13.79 1.72
CA GLU A 12 5.86 13.21 1.78
C GLU A 12 5.82 11.70 1.62
N ARG A 13 4.82 11.01 2.20
CA ARG A 13 4.59 9.58 1.95
C ARG A 13 4.25 9.30 0.50
N ARG A 14 3.40 10.13 -0.11
CA ARG A 14 3.08 10.07 -1.54
C ARG A 14 4.32 10.26 -2.42
N GLU A 15 5.17 11.23 -2.09
CA GLU A 15 6.41 11.47 -2.84
C GLU A 15 7.41 10.31 -2.67
N ALA A 16 7.54 9.75 -1.46
CA ALA A 16 8.38 8.58 -1.20
C ALA A 16 7.93 7.35 -2.01
N ALA A 17 6.62 7.16 -2.21
CA ALA A 17 6.05 6.07 -3.00
C ALA A 17 6.16 6.29 -4.51
N ARG A 18 6.45 7.51 -4.98
CA ARG A 18 6.40 7.90 -6.39
C ARG A 18 7.32 7.07 -7.29
N GLY A 19 8.54 6.82 -6.83
CA GLY A 19 9.53 6.02 -7.58
C GLY A 19 9.03 4.60 -7.81
N ARG A 20 8.50 3.95 -6.77
CA ARG A 20 7.93 2.61 -6.86
C ARG A 20 6.69 2.57 -7.77
N ALA A 21 5.78 3.53 -7.61
CA ALA A 21 4.59 3.63 -8.45
C ALA A 21 4.95 3.74 -9.95
N ALA A 22 5.95 4.57 -10.28
CA ALA A 22 6.43 4.72 -11.65
C ALA A 22 7.02 3.41 -12.21
N LEU A 23 7.80 2.69 -11.41
CA LEU A 23 8.42 1.43 -11.81
C LEU A 23 7.40 0.30 -12.00
N GLU A 24 6.43 0.16 -11.08
CA GLU A 24 5.49 -0.97 -11.10
C GLU A 24 4.26 -0.72 -11.99
N PHE A 25 3.77 0.53 -12.08
CA PHE A 25 2.49 0.85 -12.74
C PHE A 25 2.64 1.71 -14.00
N GLY A 26 3.85 2.19 -14.31
CA GLY A 26 4.13 2.98 -15.51
C GLY A 26 3.17 4.17 -15.68
N GLY A 27 2.42 4.20 -16.80
CA GLY A 27 1.45 5.26 -17.09
C GLY A 27 0.30 5.39 -16.07
N GLN A 28 0.08 4.39 -15.23
CA GLN A 28 -0.94 4.37 -14.17
C GLN A 28 -0.40 4.78 -12.79
N ALA A 29 0.87 5.20 -12.70
CA ALA A 29 1.52 5.54 -11.42
C ALA A 29 0.73 6.56 -10.59
N ALA A 30 0.14 7.58 -11.22
CA ALA A 30 -0.67 8.58 -10.50
C ALA A 30 -1.91 7.94 -9.83
N ALA A 31 -2.62 7.08 -10.56
CA ALA A 31 -3.80 6.37 -10.04
C ALA A 31 -3.42 5.38 -8.93
N ALA A 32 -2.26 4.74 -9.03
CA ALA A 32 -1.75 3.88 -7.96
C ALA A 32 -1.48 4.67 -6.67
N LEU A 33 -0.88 5.87 -6.78
CA LEU A 33 -0.67 6.76 -5.64
C LEU A 33 -2.00 7.26 -5.05
N ASP A 34 -3.00 7.54 -5.89
CA ASP A 34 -4.34 7.91 -5.42
C ASP A 34 -5.00 6.78 -4.61
N LEU A 35 -4.84 5.52 -5.04
CA LEU A 35 -5.36 4.36 -4.30
C LEU A 35 -4.66 4.17 -2.94
N LEU A 36 -3.35 4.45 -2.84
CA LEU A 36 -2.66 4.41 -1.55
C LEU A 36 -3.12 5.53 -0.62
N GLU A 37 -3.35 6.72 -1.16
CA GLU A 37 -3.91 7.83 -0.39
C GLU A 37 -5.34 7.52 0.10
N LEU A 38 -6.17 6.91 -0.75
CA LEU A 38 -7.49 6.42 -0.34
C LEU A 38 -7.40 5.32 0.72
N LEU A 39 -6.41 4.44 0.64
CA LEU A 39 -6.14 3.45 1.67
C LEU A 39 -5.77 4.11 3.00
N GLU A 40 -4.91 5.13 3.01
CA GLU A 40 -4.59 5.87 4.24
C GLU A 40 -5.82 6.51 4.88
N LEU A 41 -6.67 7.15 4.07
CA LEU A 41 -7.91 7.76 4.53
C LEU A 41 -8.87 6.72 5.12
N ALA A 42 -9.11 5.63 4.40
CA ALA A 42 -9.98 4.55 4.87
C ALA A 42 -9.42 3.85 6.11
N TRP A 43 -8.09 3.71 6.21
CA TRP A 43 -7.45 3.15 7.39
C TRP A 43 -7.65 4.02 8.62
N HIS A 44 -7.44 5.32 8.49
CA HIS A 44 -7.70 6.29 9.55
C HIS A 44 -9.14 6.20 10.05
N ASP A 45 -10.12 6.19 9.13
CA ASP A 45 -11.53 6.19 9.51
C ASP A 45 -11.97 4.86 10.15
N THR A 46 -11.34 3.74 9.81
CA THR A 46 -11.73 2.40 10.31
C THR A 46 -10.89 1.88 11.48
N ARG A 47 -9.68 2.41 11.68
CA ARG A 47 -8.71 1.93 12.68
C ARG A 47 -8.23 3.02 13.64
N GLY A 48 -8.40 4.30 13.32
CA GLY A 48 -7.94 5.44 14.13
C GLY A 48 -6.45 5.79 13.97
N ASP A 49 -5.67 4.96 13.27
CA ASP A 49 -4.27 5.23 12.96
C ASP A 49 -4.13 6.10 11.70
N ILE A 50 -3.20 7.05 11.69
CA ILE A 50 -3.00 7.99 10.58
C ILE A 50 -2.60 7.31 9.26
N THR A 51 -1.93 6.16 9.34
CA THR A 51 -1.44 5.39 8.19
C THR A 51 -1.49 3.90 8.51
N PRO A 52 -1.70 3.02 7.52
CA PRO A 52 -1.47 1.60 7.71
C PRO A 52 -0.03 1.32 8.14
N PRO A 53 0.20 0.24 8.92
CA PRO A 53 1.53 -0.27 9.19
C PRO A 53 2.29 -0.57 7.90
N ALA A 54 3.62 -0.39 7.91
CA ALA A 54 4.46 -0.56 6.72
C ALA A 54 4.31 -1.96 6.09
N GLU A 55 4.17 -3.00 6.91
CA GLU A 55 3.98 -4.36 6.45
C GLU A 55 2.64 -4.59 5.73
N VAL A 56 1.60 -3.82 6.06
CA VAL A 56 0.31 -3.86 5.36
C VAL A 56 0.45 -3.19 4.00
N VAL A 57 1.11 -2.03 3.95
CA VAL A 57 1.40 -1.33 2.69
C VAL A 57 2.24 -2.23 1.76
N GLU A 58 3.26 -2.90 2.28
CA GLU A 58 4.07 -3.85 1.51
C GLU A 58 3.29 -5.05 0.99
N ASP A 59 2.34 -5.58 1.77
CA ASP A 59 1.46 -6.65 1.30
C ASP A 59 0.53 -6.14 0.17
N VAL A 60 0.01 -4.92 0.27
CA VAL A 60 -0.83 -4.29 -0.77
C VAL A 60 -0.07 -4.19 -2.09
N TRP A 61 1.15 -3.63 -2.08
CA TRP A 61 1.98 -3.56 -3.28
C TRP A 61 2.30 -4.93 -3.86
N ARG A 62 2.67 -5.89 -3.01
CA ARG A 62 3.03 -7.24 -3.44
C ARG A 62 1.86 -7.96 -4.11
N VAL A 63 0.65 -7.86 -3.54
CA VAL A 63 -0.56 -8.46 -4.14
C VAL A 63 -0.96 -7.76 -5.43
N ALA A 64 -0.74 -6.44 -5.50
CA ALA A 64 -1.01 -5.67 -6.71
C ALA A 64 -0.13 -6.10 -7.89
N GLY A 65 1.18 -6.24 -7.67
CA GLY A 65 2.12 -6.70 -8.70
C GLY A 65 2.07 -5.87 -9.99
N GLY A 66 1.97 -4.53 -9.87
CA GLY A 66 1.86 -3.61 -11.00
C GLY A 66 0.47 -3.53 -11.66
N ASP A 67 -0.52 -4.28 -11.20
CA ASP A 67 -1.89 -4.22 -11.71
C ASP A 67 -2.78 -3.33 -10.83
N LEU A 68 -3.37 -2.28 -11.43
CA LEU A 68 -4.19 -1.29 -10.71
C LEU A 68 -5.47 -1.89 -10.11
N GLY A 69 -6.10 -2.86 -10.80
CA GLY A 69 -7.30 -3.53 -10.30
C GLY A 69 -7.01 -4.41 -9.08
N ARG A 70 -5.87 -5.09 -9.09
CA ARG A 70 -5.35 -5.83 -7.94
C ARG A 70 -4.94 -4.90 -6.81
N LEU A 71 -4.37 -3.73 -7.10
CA LEU A 71 -4.08 -2.71 -6.08
C LEU A 71 -5.35 -2.25 -5.36
N ALA A 72 -6.42 -1.94 -6.10
CA ALA A 72 -7.70 -1.57 -5.52
C ALA A 72 -8.29 -2.71 -4.66
N SER A 73 -8.21 -3.94 -5.16
CA SER A 73 -8.68 -5.12 -4.44
C SER A 73 -7.89 -5.37 -3.14
N ALA A 74 -6.56 -5.22 -3.21
CA ALA A 74 -5.67 -5.37 -2.06
C ALA A 74 -5.89 -4.27 -1.02
N ALA A 75 -6.06 -3.01 -1.44
CA ALA A 75 -6.41 -1.90 -0.55
C ALA A 75 -7.76 -2.14 0.14
N ARG A 76 -8.78 -2.61 -0.59
CA ARG A 76 -10.07 -3.00 0.01
C ARG A 76 -9.88 -4.12 1.06
N LEU A 77 -9.09 -5.15 0.76
CA LEU A 77 -8.78 -6.22 1.72
C LEU A 77 -8.03 -5.69 2.94
N ALA A 78 -7.07 -4.78 2.78
CA ALA A 78 -6.34 -4.19 3.89
C ALA A 78 -7.29 -3.60 4.96
N VAL A 79 -8.31 -2.87 4.50
CA VAL A 79 -9.30 -2.21 5.36
C VAL A 79 -10.28 -3.23 5.96
N THR A 80 -10.84 -4.10 5.11
CA THR A 80 -11.95 -4.99 5.48
C THR A 80 -11.50 -6.27 6.19
N ASP A 81 -10.43 -6.91 5.73
CA ASP A 81 -9.83 -8.11 6.33
C ASP A 81 -8.31 -8.20 6.04
N ARG A 82 -7.52 -7.61 6.93
CA ARG A 82 -6.05 -7.62 6.83
C ARG A 82 -5.43 -9.03 6.90
N ARG A 83 -6.15 -10.03 7.42
CA ARG A 83 -5.62 -11.41 7.51
C ARG A 83 -5.63 -12.06 6.13
N GLU A 84 -6.71 -11.86 5.38
CA GLU A 84 -6.80 -12.31 3.98
C GLU A 84 -5.77 -11.63 3.09
N LEU A 85 -5.51 -10.34 3.30
CA LEU A 85 -4.41 -9.66 2.61
C LEU A 85 -3.06 -10.32 2.89
N ARG A 86 -2.74 -10.62 4.15
CA ARG A 86 -1.49 -11.29 4.54
C ARG A 86 -1.36 -12.66 3.88
N VAL A 87 -2.42 -13.46 3.90
CA VAL A 87 -2.45 -14.78 3.22
C VAL A 87 -2.23 -14.63 1.72
N ALA A 88 -2.85 -13.65 1.07
CA ALA A 88 -2.63 -13.38 -0.35
C ALA A 88 -1.16 -12.98 -0.64
N ALA A 89 -0.56 -12.14 0.21
CA ALA A 89 0.84 -11.76 0.09
C ALA A 89 1.79 -12.94 0.29
N ASP A 90 1.52 -13.83 1.25
CA ASP A 90 2.30 -15.05 1.49
C ASP A 90 2.25 -16.00 0.30
N ARG A 91 1.08 -16.13 -0.35
CA ARG A 91 0.96 -16.90 -1.61
C ARG A 91 1.85 -16.31 -2.71
N VAL A 92 1.90 -14.99 -2.85
CA VAL A 92 2.80 -14.35 -3.84
C VAL A 92 4.27 -14.58 -3.48
N ARG A 93 4.65 -14.50 -2.19
CA ARG A 93 6.03 -14.80 -1.74
C ARG A 93 6.44 -16.22 -2.10
N ALA A 94 5.54 -17.19 -1.94
CA ALA A 94 5.82 -18.59 -2.28
C ALA A 94 6.03 -18.83 -3.79
N LEU A 95 5.62 -17.90 -4.66
CA LEU A 95 5.78 -17.99 -6.11
C LEU A 95 7.09 -17.37 -6.62
N VAL A 96 7.79 -16.60 -5.79
CA VAL A 96 9.04 -15.92 -6.16
C VAL A 96 10.16 -16.43 -5.23
N PRO A 97 11.04 -17.33 -5.69
CA PRO A 97 12.11 -17.91 -4.87
C PRO A 97 13.18 -16.91 -4.44
#